data_AF-A0A1Q3KPG3-F1
#
_entry.id   AF-A0A1Q3KPG3-F1
#
_cell.length_a   1.000
_cell.length_b   1.000
_cell.length_c   1.000
_cell.angle_alpha   90.00
_cell.angle_beta   90.00
_cell.angle_gamma   90.00
#
_symmetry.space_group_name_H-M   'P 1'
#
loop_
_entity.id
_entity.type
_entity.pdbx_description
1 polymer ?
#
loop_
_entity_poly.entity_id
_entity_poly.type
_entity_poly.pdbx_seq_one_letter_code
_entity_poly.pdbx_strand_id
1 'polypeptide(L)'
;MQIKDLPLPITAAKADWLPGTHWVGFTPRDGSTNAREQCRSTVYAQFQGGYVIEYVTFKFDDPNPGFERDSRYLAEKAAHAEVAGKLISVHRLRPSARPLREILGDAEYEQLQDMWAESGKRHRWSVAFPILESYKIVPAVAGNKAFSAEAYTRLFKHPSATLRPLNDDERDQINHLVIEIQPTPNAWIGIADEADMAEKSETPRNIVRLVDQDLAVGAFEGLTDEQVAKIRKRAAWLAHRFVLRRRRGGTLVCDDCGFDPQSRISNTGLSPRALLDVHHMNPLDEGLRYTTEADFCLVCPNCHRFMHRLAASLSDPAEKAHALRPRNRSVS
;
A
#
# COMPACT_ATOMS: atom_id res chain seq x y z
N MET A 1 5.92 14.08 2.64
CA MET A 1 6.87 13.38 1.73
C MET A 1 6.49 13.71 0.29
N GLN A 2 7.31 13.40 -0.70
CA GLN A 2 6.95 13.55 -2.13
C GLN A 2 6.65 12.18 -2.77
N ILE A 3 5.96 12.18 -3.91
CA ILE A 3 5.69 10.93 -4.67
C ILE A 3 6.97 10.17 -4.98
N LYS A 4 8.06 10.86 -5.35
CA LYS A 4 9.36 10.22 -5.62
C LYS A 4 9.96 9.47 -4.42
N ASP A 5 9.50 9.76 -3.21
CA ASP A 5 9.98 9.13 -1.98
C ASP A 5 9.22 7.84 -1.65
N LEU A 6 8.20 7.48 -2.45
CA LEU A 6 7.47 6.23 -2.30
C LEU A 6 8.37 5.02 -2.62
N PRO A 7 8.19 3.88 -1.93
CA PRO A 7 9.02 2.69 -2.12
C PRO A 7 8.79 2.00 -3.47
N LEU A 8 7.69 2.31 -4.16
CA LEU A 8 7.32 1.81 -5.48
C LEU A 8 6.84 2.99 -6.34
N PRO A 9 6.98 2.91 -7.67
CA PRO A 9 6.53 3.97 -8.56
C PRO A 9 5.00 4.03 -8.66
N ILE A 10 4.49 5.17 -9.14
CA ILE A 10 3.12 5.28 -9.65
C ILE A 10 3.06 4.59 -11.01
N THR A 11 2.30 3.52 -11.13
CA THR A 11 2.25 2.71 -12.36
C THR A 11 1.01 2.95 -13.18
N ALA A 12 -0.08 3.39 -12.55
CA ALA A 12 -1.34 3.62 -13.25
C ALA A 12 -2.17 4.75 -12.63
N ALA A 13 -3.11 5.28 -13.41
CA ALA A 13 -4.10 6.25 -12.97
C ALA A 13 -5.50 5.64 -12.97
N LYS A 14 -6.29 5.99 -11.95
CA LYS A 14 -7.74 5.79 -11.92
C LYS A 14 -8.42 7.14 -12.19
N ALA A 15 -9.31 7.17 -13.17
CA ALA A 15 -10.26 8.26 -13.35
C ALA A 15 -11.64 7.77 -12.90
N ASP A 16 -12.21 8.39 -11.87
CA ASP A 16 -13.58 8.13 -11.43
C ASP A 16 -14.23 9.42 -10.93
N TRP A 17 -15.54 9.46 -10.78
CA TRP A 17 -16.20 10.55 -10.07
C TRP A 17 -16.28 10.28 -8.58
N LEU A 18 -16.30 9.03 -8.15
CA LEU A 18 -16.29 8.65 -6.73
C LEU A 18 -14.85 8.46 -6.24
N PRO A 19 -14.37 9.27 -5.28
CA PRO A 19 -13.09 9.03 -4.63
C PRO A 19 -13.04 7.66 -3.94
N GLY A 20 -11.92 6.95 -4.10
CA GLY A 20 -11.60 5.75 -3.35
C GLY A 20 -11.45 6.08 -1.88
N THR A 21 -12.24 5.40 -1.05
CA THR A 21 -12.15 5.53 0.40
C THR A 21 -11.32 4.38 0.97
N HIS A 22 -11.87 3.17 0.90
CA HIS A 22 -11.28 1.96 1.46
C HIS A 22 -10.96 0.90 0.39
N TRP A 23 -11.47 1.11 -0.82
CA TRP A 23 -11.31 0.23 -1.98
C TRP A 23 -11.38 1.06 -3.26
N VAL A 24 -10.82 0.52 -4.33
CA VAL A 24 -11.00 1.03 -5.70
C VAL A 24 -11.72 -0.04 -6.50
N GLY A 25 -12.87 0.31 -7.07
CA GLY A 25 -13.72 -0.64 -7.79
C GLY A 25 -13.76 -0.42 -9.28
N PHE A 26 -14.07 -1.51 -9.96
CA PHE A 26 -14.15 -1.59 -11.40
C PHE A 26 -15.40 -2.38 -11.79
N THR A 27 -16.12 -1.86 -12.77
CA THR A 27 -17.32 -2.52 -13.28
C THR A 27 -16.92 -3.40 -14.46
N PRO A 28 -17.00 -4.74 -14.35
CA PRO A 28 -16.77 -5.63 -15.47
C PRO A 28 -17.83 -5.41 -16.56
N ARG A 29 -17.59 -5.96 -17.76
CA ARG A 29 -18.50 -5.82 -18.90
C ARG A 29 -19.90 -6.40 -18.63
N ASP A 30 -19.96 -7.46 -17.84
CA ASP A 30 -21.20 -8.12 -17.40
C ASP A 30 -21.01 -8.83 -16.06
N GLY A 31 -22.07 -9.44 -15.54
CA GLY A 31 -22.10 -10.14 -14.26
C GLY A 31 -21.55 -11.57 -14.26
N SER A 32 -20.95 -12.04 -15.36
CA SER A 32 -20.37 -13.39 -15.43
C SER A 32 -19.05 -13.48 -14.66
N THR A 33 -18.72 -14.69 -14.19
CA THR A 33 -17.43 -14.98 -13.56
C THR A 33 -16.26 -14.69 -14.48
N ASN A 34 -16.39 -14.97 -15.78
CA ASN A 34 -15.35 -14.71 -16.77
C ASN A 34 -15.08 -13.21 -16.95
N ALA A 35 -16.13 -12.37 -17.06
CA ALA A 35 -15.96 -10.93 -17.18
C ALA A 35 -15.32 -10.31 -15.93
N ARG A 36 -15.68 -10.80 -14.73
CA ARG A 36 -15.02 -10.40 -13.48
C ARG A 36 -13.54 -10.76 -13.47
N GLU A 37 -13.20 -11.98 -13.88
CA GLU A 37 -11.82 -12.46 -13.89
C GLU A 37 -10.94 -11.73 -14.93
N GLN A 38 -11.50 -11.47 -16.12
CA GLN A 38 -10.83 -10.66 -17.14
C GLN A 38 -10.58 -9.23 -16.65
N CYS A 39 -11.58 -8.60 -16.02
CA CYS A 39 -11.44 -7.27 -15.43
C CYS A 39 -10.37 -7.27 -14.33
N ARG A 40 -10.42 -8.23 -13.39
CA ARG A 40 -9.43 -8.40 -12.33
C ARG A 40 -8.01 -8.54 -12.88
N SER A 41 -7.83 -9.44 -13.86
CA SER A 41 -6.53 -9.70 -14.48
C SER A 41 -5.99 -8.45 -15.21
N THR A 42 -6.86 -7.75 -15.94
CA THR A 42 -6.51 -6.50 -16.64
C THR A 42 -6.06 -5.43 -15.65
N VAL A 43 -6.84 -5.17 -14.60
CA VAL A 43 -6.49 -4.17 -13.58
C VAL A 43 -5.17 -4.52 -12.90
N TYR A 44 -4.98 -5.79 -12.50
CA TYR A 44 -3.74 -6.26 -11.91
C TYR A 44 -2.53 -6.03 -12.83
N ALA A 45 -2.65 -6.36 -14.10
CA ALA A 45 -1.61 -6.15 -15.10
C ALA A 45 -1.30 -4.67 -15.37
N GLN A 46 -2.24 -3.76 -15.09
CA GLN A 46 -2.06 -2.33 -15.29
C GLN A 46 -1.31 -1.66 -14.15
N PHE A 47 -1.60 -1.99 -12.89
CA PHE A 47 -0.86 -1.41 -11.76
C PHE A 47 0.40 -2.19 -11.39
N GLN A 48 0.53 -3.46 -11.77
CA GLN A 48 1.75 -4.27 -11.59
C GLN A 48 2.38 -4.21 -10.18
N GLY A 49 1.55 -4.08 -9.15
CA GLY A 49 1.99 -3.93 -7.76
C GLY A 49 2.51 -2.55 -7.35
N GLY A 50 2.59 -1.59 -8.28
CA GLY A 50 2.88 -0.18 -7.98
C GLY A 50 1.66 0.59 -7.46
N TYR A 51 1.84 1.89 -7.24
CA TYR A 51 0.78 2.76 -6.76
C TYR A 51 -0.13 3.24 -7.89
N VAL A 52 -1.39 3.51 -7.54
CA VAL A 52 -2.40 4.06 -8.43
C VAL A 52 -2.69 5.51 -8.01
N ILE A 53 -2.50 6.46 -8.92
CA ILE A 53 -2.90 7.85 -8.69
C ILE A 53 -4.37 8.06 -9.04
N GLU A 54 -5.08 8.77 -8.19
CA GLU A 54 -6.51 8.99 -8.31
C GLU A 54 -6.83 10.39 -8.83
N TYR A 55 -7.57 10.44 -9.94
CA TYR A 55 -8.12 11.62 -10.55
C TYR A 55 -9.65 11.63 -10.45
N VAL A 56 -10.20 12.72 -9.93
CA VAL A 56 -11.65 12.91 -9.87
C VAL A 56 -12.14 13.59 -11.16
N THR A 57 -13.04 12.94 -11.88
CA THR A 57 -13.60 13.48 -13.13
C THR A 57 -14.55 14.65 -12.87
N PHE A 58 -14.75 15.52 -13.87
CA PHE A 58 -15.61 16.70 -13.73
C PHE A 58 -17.11 16.36 -13.57
N LYS A 59 -17.56 15.26 -14.15
CA LYS A 59 -18.97 14.86 -14.12
C LYS A 59 -19.20 13.94 -12.93
N PHE A 60 -20.20 14.26 -12.10
CA PHE A 60 -20.77 13.34 -11.13
C PHE A 60 -21.97 12.63 -11.78
N ASP A 61 -22.10 11.31 -11.60
CA ASP A 61 -23.25 10.57 -12.13
C ASP A 61 -24.52 10.86 -11.34
N ASP A 62 -25.68 10.75 -12.01
CA ASP A 62 -26.98 10.80 -11.35
C ASP A 62 -27.35 9.42 -10.81
N PRO A 63 -27.98 9.34 -9.63
CA PRO A 63 -28.36 8.08 -9.03
C PRO A 63 -29.64 7.57 -9.69
N ASN A 64 -29.98 6.31 -9.42
CA ASN A 64 -31.25 5.73 -9.84
C ASN A 64 -32.44 6.46 -9.20
N PRO A 65 -33.63 6.41 -9.84
CA PRO A 65 -34.83 7.05 -9.32
C PRO A 65 -35.14 6.63 -7.88
N GLY A 66 -35.46 7.61 -7.02
CA GLY A 66 -35.73 7.42 -5.60
C GLY A 66 -34.57 7.79 -4.67
N PHE A 67 -33.35 7.97 -5.22
CA PHE A 67 -32.15 8.34 -4.46
C PHE A 67 -31.73 9.81 -4.64
N GLU A 68 -32.49 10.62 -5.37
CA GLU A 68 -32.13 12.02 -5.68
C GLU A 68 -32.04 12.91 -4.42
N ARG A 69 -32.71 12.51 -3.34
CA ARG A 69 -32.70 13.17 -2.03
C ARG A 69 -31.99 12.36 -0.95
N ASP A 70 -31.33 11.26 -1.33
CA ASP A 70 -30.56 10.46 -0.39
C ASP A 70 -29.44 11.31 0.22
N SER A 71 -29.35 11.30 1.55
CA SER A 71 -28.40 12.14 2.29
C SER A 71 -26.94 11.83 1.94
N ARG A 72 -26.61 10.56 1.64
CA ARG A 72 -25.27 10.14 1.24
C ARG A 72 -24.95 10.65 -0.15
N TYR A 73 -25.86 10.50 -1.12
CA TYR A 73 -25.70 11.03 -2.47
C TYR A 73 -25.44 12.55 -2.46
N LEU A 74 -26.24 13.31 -1.70
CA LEU A 74 -26.08 14.77 -1.61
C LEU A 74 -24.74 15.17 -0.97
N ALA A 75 -24.31 14.45 0.07
CA ALA A 75 -23.02 14.69 0.72
C ALA A 75 -21.85 14.38 -0.22
N GLU A 76 -21.89 13.25 -0.94
CA GLU A 76 -20.86 12.86 -1.91
C GLU A 76 -20.79 13.83 -3.09
N LYS A 77 -21.94 14.28 -3.61
CA LYS A 77 -22.02 15.28 -4.68
C LYS A 77 -21.45 16.62 -4.26
N ALA A 78 -21.71 17.06 -3.03
CA ALA A 78 -21.12 18.29 -2.49
C ALA A 78 -19.60 18.15 -2.32
N ALA A 79 -19.13 17.02 -1.79
CA ALA A 79 -17.69 16.75 -1.65
C ALA A 79 -16.99 16.66 -3.01
N HIS A 80 -17.65 16.07 -4.02
CA HIS A 80 -17.13 15.98 -5.39
C HIS A 80 -16.84 17.36 -6.00
N ALA A 81 -17.72 18.34 -5.79
CA ALA A 81 -17.56 19.69 -6.34
C ALA A 81 -16.24 20.36 -5.92
N GLU A 82 -15.73 20.03 -4.73
CA GLU A 82 -14.46 20.57 -4.20
C GLU A 82 -13.22 19.97 -4.88
N VAL A 83 -13.34 18.76 -5.42
CA VAL A 83 -12.21 17.98 -5.94
C VAL A 83 -12.30 17.63 -7.43
N ALA A 84 -13.42 17.96 -8.08
CA ALA A 84 -13.64 17.73 -9.50
C ALA A 84 -12.48 18.29 -10.36
N GLY A 85 -11.94 17.44 -11.23
CA GLY A 85 -10.82 17.77 -12.11
C GLY A 85 -9.45 17.74 -11.44
N LYS A 86 -9.32 17.22 -10.22
CA LYS A 86 -8.07 17.20 -9.45
C LYS A 86 -7.56 15.78 -9.21
N LEU A 87 -6.24 15.69 -9.07
CA LEU A 87 -5.56 14.57 -8.44
C LEU A 87 -5.65 14.75 -6.92
N ILE A 88 -6.17 13.75 -6.23
CA ILE A 88 -6.48 13.85 -4.79
C ILE A 88 -5.66 12.92 -3.92
N SER A 89 -5.32 11.74 -4.43
CA SER A 89 -4.73 10.68 -3.63
C SER A 89 -3.89 9.73 -4.48
N VAL A 90 -3.02 8.99 -3.80
CA VAL A 90 -2.24 7.88 -4.33
C VAL A 90 -2.50 6.66 -3.45
N HIS A 91 -2.84 5.53 -4.06
CA HIS A 91 -3.24 4.33 -3.35
C HIS A 91 -2.38 3.13 -3.72
N ARG A 92 -2.00 2.33 -2.73
CA ARG A 92 -1.51 0.97 -2.98
C ARG A 92 -2.67 0.00 -2.87
N LEU A 93 -2.90 -0.75 -3.93
CA LEU A 93 -3.98 -1.72 -3.98
C LEU A 93 -3.47 -3.10 -3.59
N ARG A 94 -4.35 -3.91 -2.99
CA ARG A 94 -4.13 -5.34 -2.84
C ARG A 94 -3.93 -5.98 -4.22
N PRO A 95 -3.03 -6.97 -4.39
CA PRO A 95 -2.87 -7.69 -5.66
C PRO A 95 -4.14 -8.41 -6.15
N SER A 96 -4.96 -8.91 -5.23
CA SER A 96 -6.17 -9.66 -5.53
C SER A 96 -7.42 -8.88 -5.13
N ALA A 97 -8.34 -8.76 -6.09
CA ALA A 97 -9.68 -8.25 -5.84
C ALA A 97 -10.45 -9.15 -4.88
N ARG A 98 -11.43 -8.57 -4.18
CA ARG A 98 -12.42 -9.27 -3.38
C ARG A 98 -13.83 -8.91 -3.88
N PRO A 99 -14.82 -9.79 -3.66
CA PRO A 99 -16.22 -9.42 -3.87
C PRO A 99 -16.54 -8.18 -3.05
N LEU A 100 -17.14 -7.16 -3.68
CA LEU A 100 -17.45 -5.89 -3.01
C LEU A 100 -18.33 -6.09 -1.77
N ARG A 101 -19.24 -7.07 -1.81
CA ARG A 101 -20.09 -7.47 -0.69
C ARG A 101 -19.30 -7.90 0.55
N GLU A 102 -18.14 -8.54 0.39
CA GLU A 102 -17.29 -8.92 1.52
C GLU A 102 -16.54 -7.72 2.12
N ILE A 103 -16.38 -6.64 1.36
CA ILE A 103 -15.71 -5.42 1.82
C ILE A 103 -16.71 -4.52 2.56
N LEU A 104 -17.92 -4.36 2.02
CA LEU A 104 -18.94 -3.43 2.54
C LEU A 104 -19.93 -4.08 3.52
N GLY A 105 -20.13 -5.40 3.42
CA GLY A 105 -21.26 -6.09 4.02
C GLY A 105 -22.53 -6.01 3.17
N ASP A 106 -23.53 -6.84 3.51
CA ASP A 106 -24.72 -7.05 2.68
C ASP A 106 -25.56 -5.79 2.51
N ALA A 107 -25.90 -5.10 3.60
CA ALA A 107 -26.82 -3.96 3.57
C ALA A 107 -26.25 -2.79 2.73
N GLU A 108 -24.97 -2.46 2.94
CA GLU A 108 -24.31 -1.39 2.19
C GLU A 108 -24.10 -1.76 0.72
N TYR A 109 -23.76 -3.03 0.44
CA TYR A 109 -23.67 -3.53 -0.93
C TYR A 109 -25.01 -3.39 -1.68
N GLU A 110 -26.12 -3.82 -1.08
CA GLU A 110 -27.44 -3.71 -1.73
C GLU A 110 -27.82 -2.25 -1.98
N GLN A 111 -27.66 -1.38 -0.98
CA GLN A 111 -27.95 0.05 -1.13
C GLN A 111 -27.12 0.69 -2.26
N LEU A 112 -25.83 0.35 -2.35
CA LEU A 112 -24.94 0.86 -3.37
C LEU A 112 -25.35 0.37 -4.78
N GLN A 113 -25.73 -0.91 -4.91
CA GLN A 113 -26.21 -1.43 -6.18
C GLN A 113 -27.58 -0.82 -6.55
N ASP A 114 -28.47 -0.62 -5.59
CA ASP A 114 -29.79 0.01 -5.82
C ASP A 114 -29.64 1.45 -6.31
N MET A 115 -28.68 2.19 -5.75
CA MET A 115 -28.44 3.58 -6.12
C MET A 115 -27.76 3.72 -7.48
N TRP A 116 -26.84 2.83 -7.85
CA TRP A 116 -25.93 3.09 -8.97
C TRP A 116 -25.92 2.04 -10.09
N ALA A 117 -26.40 0.81 -9.85
CA ALA A 117 -26.38 -0.22 -10.87
C ALA A 117 -27.55 -0.04 -11.85
N GLU A 118 -27.32 -0.27 -13.14
CA GLU A 118 -28.42 -0.30 -14.11
C GLU A 118 -29.39 -1.44 -13.79
N SER A 119 -30.68 -1.26 -14.13
CA SER A 119 -31.72 -2.28 -13.91
C SER A 119 -31.31 -3.62 -14.53
N GLY A 120 -31.38 -4.70 -13.74
CA GLY A 120 -30.96 -6.04 -14.13
C GLY A 120 -29.44 -6.27 -14.21
N LYS A 121 -28.61 -5.26 -13.96
CA LYS A 121 -27.14 -5.30 -14.06
C LYS A 121 -26.45 -5.01 -12.72
N ARG A 122 -26.78 -5.77 -11.69
CA ARG A 122 -26.22 -5.68 -10.32
C ARG A 122 -24.77 -6.20 -10.22
N HIS A 123 -23.86 -5.61 -10.99
CA HIS A 123 -22.43 -5.93 -10.97
C HIS A 123 -21.54 -4.67 -10.97
N ARG A 124 -22.10 -3.49 -10.67
CA ARG A 124 -21.33 -2.24 -10.60
C ARG A 124 -20.28 -2.35 -9.51
N TRP A 125 -19.03 -2.04 -9.84
CA TRP A 125 -17.87 -2.21 -8.96
C TRP A 125 -17.68 -3.61 -8.36
N SER A 126 -18.22 -4.66 -8.98
CA SER A 126 -18.12 -6.03 -8.47
C SER A 126 -16.70 -6.62 -8.51
N VAL A 127 -15.75 -5.93 -9.15
CA VAL A 127 -14.31 -6.18 -9.01
C VAL A 127 -13.72 -5.04 -8.19
N ALA A 128 -13.52 -5.28 -6.89
CA ALA A 128 -13.03 -4.27 -5.95
C ALA A 128 -11.69 -4.68 -5.36
N PHE A 129 -10.73 -3.76 -5.39
CA PHE A 129 -9.42 -3.94 -4.81
C PHE A 129 -9.33 -3.14 -3.51
N PRO A 130 -9.14 -3.80 -2.35
CA PRO A 130 -8.89 -3.09 -1.09
C PRO A 130 -7.66 -2.19 -1.20
N ILE A 131 -7.75 -1.00 -0.60
CA ILE A 131 -6.62 -0.08 -0.46
C ILE A 131 -5.83 -0.50 0.79
N LEU A 132 -4.54 -0.76 0.59
CA LEU A 132 -3.59 -1.18 1.63
C LEU A 132 -2.84 0.01 2.24
N GLU A 133 -2.53 1.00 1.39
CA GLU A 133 -1.89 2.24 1.78
C GLU A 133 -2.55 3.38 0.99
N SER A 134 -2.75 4.52 1.63
CA SER A 134 -3.30 5.70 0.97
C SER A 134 -2.52 6.93 1.38
N TYR A 135 -2.26 7.79 0.40
CA TYR A 135 -1.59 9.07 0.60
C TYR A 135 -2.41 10.16 -0.07
N LYS A 136 -2.78 11.19 0.69
CA LYS A 136 -3.45 12.37 0.17
C LYS A 136 -2.45 13.28 -0.52
N ILE A 137 -2.79 13.82 -1.68
CA ILE A 137 -2.01 14.85 -2.38
C ILE A 137 -2.37 16.22 -1.79
N VAL A 138 -1.36 16.94 -1.28
CA VAL A 138 -1.56 18.19 -0.53
C VAL A 138 -0.67 19.31 -1.10
N PRO A 139 -1.26 20.39 -1.65
CA PRO A 139 -2.69 20.56 -1.95
C PRO A 139 -3.11 19.65 -3.12
N ALA A 140 -4.42 19.36 -3.24
CA ALA A 140 -4.95 18.69 -4.42
C ALA A 140 -4.64 19.50 -5.69
N VAL A 141 -4.17 18.83 -6.74
CA VAL A 141 -3.65 19.50 -7.94
C VAL A 141 -4.58 19.23 -9.13
N ALA A 142 -4.93 20.27 -9.88
CA ALA A 142 -5.71 20.10 -11.11
C ALA A 142 -4.95 19.20 -12.10
N GLY A 143 -5.62 18.22 -12.70
CA GLY A 143 -4.94 17.23 -13.55
C GLY A 143 -4.22 17.87 -14.75
N ASN A 144 -4.78 18.95 -15.31
CA ASN A 144 -4.17 19.72 -16.41
C ASN A 144 -3.01 20.64 -15.98
N LYS A 145 -2.72 20.72 -14.68
CA LYS A 145 -1.55 21.40 -14.11
C LYS A 145 -0.47 20.41 -13.71
N ALA A 146 -0.87 19.20 -13.30
CA ALA A 146 0.04 18.12 -12.95
C ALA A 146 0.64 17.42 -14.18
N PHE A 147 -0.09 17.39 -15.30
CA PHE A 147 0.35 16.73 -16.53
C PHE A 147 0.42 17.69 -17.72
N SER A 148 1.27 17.37 -18.69
CA SER A 148 1.27 18.00 -20.02
C SER A 148 -0.09 17.83 -20.69
N ALA A 149 -0.43 18.70 -21.65
CA ALA A 149 -1.72 18.62 -22.33
C ALA A 149 -1.94 17.28 -23.05
N GLU A 150 -0.87 16.69 -23.59
CA GLU A 150 -0.88 15.38 -24.23
C GLU A 150 -1.13 14.27 -23.21
N ALA A 151 -0.34 14.23 -22.14
CA ALA A 151 -0.48 13.25 -21.05
C ALA A 151 -1.87 13.34 -20.40
N TYR A 152 -2.33 14.54 -20.05
CA TYR A 152 -3.66 14.78 -19.49
C TYR A 152 -4.77 14.28 -20.42
N THR A 153 -4.65 14.55 -21.72
CA THR A 153 -5.63 14.11 -22.71
C THR A 153 -5.67 12.59 -22.78
N ARG A 154 -4.52 11.92 -22.86
CA ARG A 154 -4.41 10.46 -22.93
C ARG A 154 -4.95 9.79 -21.66
N LEU A 155 -4.62 10.36 -20.49
CA LEU A 155 -4.93 9.78 -19.19
C LEU A 155 -6.33 10.10 -18.68
N PHE A 156 -6.96 11.22 -19.05
CA PHE A 156 -8.17 11.68 -18.35
C PHE A 156 -9.30 12.22 -19.23
N LYS A 157 -9.07 12.46 -20.54
CA LYS A 157 -10.11 13.05 -21.42
C LYS A 157 -11.40 12.21 -21.49
N HIS A 158 -11.25 10.90 -21.40
CA HIS A 158 -12.39 9.98 -21.45
C HIS A 158 -12.44 9.15 -20.16
N PRO A 159 -13.61 8.75 -19.67
CA PRO A 159 -13.71 7.75 -18.62
C PRO A 159 -13.03 6.44 -19.05
N SER A 160 -12.57 5.65 -18.08
CA SER A 160 -12.01 4.31 -18.31
C SER A 160 -12.68 3.34 -17.36
N ALA A 161 -13.07 2.16 -17.88
CA ALA A 161 -13.63 1.08 -17.07
C ALA A 161 -12.56 0.41 -16.18
N THR A 162 -11.29 0.53 -16.55
CA THR A 162 -10.12 0.02 -15.81
C THR A 162 -9.08 1.13 -15.59
N LEU A 163 -7.88 0.79 -15.14
CA LEU A 163 -6.80 1.76 -14.94
C LEU A 163 -6.15 2.16 -16.27
N ARG A 164 -5.41 3.28 -16.25
CA ARG A 164 -4.52 3.67 -17.35
C ARG A 164 -3.07 3.62 -16.91
N PRO A 165 -2.24 2.73 -17.49
CA PRO A 165 -0.81 2.72 -17.18
C PRO A 165 -0.13 4.06 -17.52
N LEU A 166 0.77 4.48 -16.63
CA LEU A 166 1.65 5.62 -16.86
C LEU A 166 2.95 5.15 -17.54
N ASN A 167 3.49 5.98 -18.42
CA ASN A 167 4.86 5.85 -18.92
C ASN A 167 5.85 6.61 -18.00
N ASP A 168 7.15 6.57 -18.31
CA ASP A 168 8.18 7.23 -17.50
C ASP A 168 8.05 8.76 -17.48
N ASP A 169 7.80 9.38 -18.64
CA ASP A 169 7.61 10.83 -18.75
C ASP A 169 6.44 11.33 -17.88
N GLU A 170 5.33 10.61 -17.87
CA GLU A 170 4.18 10.94 -17.04
C GLU A 170 4.44 10.73 -15.55
N ARG A 171 5.26 9.73 -15.18
CA ARG A 171 5.70 9.57 -13.78
C ARG A 171 6.54 10.75 -13.33
N ASP A 172 7.47 11.18 -14.17
CA ASP A 172 8.38 12.30 -13.86
C ASP A 172 7.62 13.61 -13.62
N GLN A 173 6.53 13.84 -14.36
CA GLN A 173 5.67 15.00 -14.21
C GLN A 173 5.02 15.11 -12.81
N ILE A 174 4.80 14.00 -12.10
CA ILE A 174 4.12 13.99 -10.79
C ILE A 174 5.04 13.70 -9.59
N ASN A 175 6.30 13.34 -9.83
CA ASN A 175 7.25 12.94 -8.78
C ASN A 175 7.47 13.98 -7.67
N HIS A 176 7.28 15.25 -7.99
CA HIS A 176 7.47 16.37 -7.06
C HIS A 176 6.24 16.67 -6.17
N LEU A 177 5.08 16.06 -6.46
CA LEU A 177 3.86 16.31 -5.71
C LEU A 177 4.03 15.89 -4.24
N VAL A 178 3.58 16.75 -3.34
CA VAL A 178 3.64 16.51 -1.90
C VAL A 178 2.45 15.64 -1.48
N ILE A 179 2.75 14.63 -0.68
CA ILE A 179 1.78 13.67 -0.17
C ILE A 179 1.91 13.48 1.35
N GLU A 180 0.78 13.19 1.97
CA GLU A 180 0.62 12.92 3.40
C GLU A 180 -0.09 11.58 3.60
N ILE A 181 0.32 10.80 4.60
CA ILE A 181 -0.29 9.50 4.90
C ILE A 181 -1.76 9.70 5.31
N GLN A 182 -2.66 8.92 4.72
CA GLN A 182 -4.05 8.86 5.11
C GLN A 182 -4.35 7.48 5.74
N PRO A 183 -4.95 7.41 6.95
CA PRO A 183 -5.30 6.15 7.58
C PRO A 183 -6.23 5.30 6.70
N THR A 184 -5.94 4.00 6.58
CA THR A 184 -6.71 3.05 5.77
C THR A 184 -7.28 1.92 6.65
N PRO A 185 -8.57 1.97 7.00
CA PRO A 185 -9.23 0.91 7.79
C PRO A 185 -9.14 -0.50 7.17
N ASN A 186 -9.04 -0.59 5.83
CA ASN A 186 -8.96 -1.86 5.11
C ASN A 186 -7.57 -2.52 5.11
N ALA A 187 -6.53 -1.90 5.70
CA ALA A 187 -5.23 -2.53 5.85
C ALA A 187 -5.33 -3.91 6.54
N TRP A 188 -6.28 -4.07 7.47
CA TRP A 188 -6.56 -5.33 8.16
C TRP A 188 -7.01 -6.46 7.23
N ILE A 189 -7.80 -6.15 6.19
CA ILE A 189 -8.26 -7.15 5.21
C ILE A 189 -7.07 -7.72 4.43
N GLY A 190 -6.09 -6.87 4.08
CA GLY A 190 -4.84 -7.32 3.47
C GLY A 190 -3.99 -8.19 4.39
N ILE A 191 -3.95 -7.85 5.68
CA ILE A 191 -3.21 -8.58 6.71
C ILE A 191 -3.78 -9.99 6.92
N ALA A 192 -5.10 -10.15 6.96
CA ALA A 192 -5.75 -11.45 7.22
C ALA A 192 -5.36 -12.53 6.20
N ASP A 193 -5.45 -12.22 4.90
CA ASP A 193 -5.12 -13.20 3.85
C ASP A 193 -3.63 -13.56 3.82
N GLU A 194 -2.76 -12.60 4.15
CA GLU A 194 -1.32 -12.86 4.27
C GLU A 194 -0.96 -13.60 5.55
N ALA A 195 -1.73 -13.43 6.63
CA ALA A 195 -1.58 -14.21 7.84
C ALA A 195 -1.81 -15.70 7.54
N ASP A 196 -2.81 -16.06 6.73
CA ASP A 196 -3.04 -17.45 6.31
C ASP A 196 -1.86 -18.02 5.50
N MET A 197 -1.25 -17.21 4.63
CA MET A 197 -0.04 -17.61 3.88
C MET A 197 1.18 -17.76 4.80
N ALA A 198 1.35 -16.83 5.73
CA ALA A 198 2.40 -16.87 6.74
C ALA A 198 2.22 -18.06 7.67
N GLU A 199 0.98 -18.46 7.97
CA GLU A 199 0.65 -19.62 8.79
C GLU A 199 1.16 -20.92 8.20
N LYS A 200 1.05 -21.05 6.87
CA LYS A 200 1.48 -22.20 6.09
C LYS A 200 2.98 -22.18 5.75
N SER A 201 3.67 -21.08 6.03
CA SER A 201 5.08 -20.89 5.66
C SER A 201 6.03 -21.19 6.82
N GLU A 202 7.12 -21.92 6.55
CA GLU A 202 8.20 -22.10 7.52
C GLU A 202 9.11 -20.88 7.55
N THR A 203 9.11 -20.17 8.69
CA THR A 203 10.00 -19.02 8.93
C THR A 203 11.10 -19.41 9.92
N PRO A 204 12.40 -19.16 9.61
CA PRO A 204 13.50 -19.48 10.50
C PRO A 204 13.35 -18.85 11.90
N ARG A 205 13.59 -19.64 12.96
CA ARG A 205 13.41 -19.20 14.36
C ARG A 205 14.21 -17.95 14.72
N ASN A 206 15.39 -17.76 14.13
CA ASN A 206 16.20 -16.58 14.37
C ASN A 206 15.55 -15.30 13.82
N ILE A 207 14.84 -15.38 12.69
CA ILE A 207 14.10 -14.24 12.11
C ILE A 207 12.90 -13.91 12.98
N VAL A 208 12.13 -14.92 13.40
CA VAL A 208 11.00 -14.74 14.32
C VAL A 208 11.45 -14.01 15.58
N ARG A 209 12.55 -14.47 16.21
CA ARG A 209 13.09 -13.85 17.43
C ARG A 209 13.49 -12.38 17.25
N LEU A 210 14.12 -12.03 16.12
CA LEU A 210 14.52 -10.64 15.84
C LEU A 210 13.27 -9.76 15.67
N VAL A 211 12.31 -10.21 14.86
CA VAL A 211 11.05 -9.46 14.65
C VAL A 211 10.27 -9.30 15.95
N ASP A 212 10.20 -10.35 16.78
CA ASP A 212 9.55 -10.26 18.09
C ASP A 212 10.24 -9.27 19.04
N GLN A 213 11.56 -9.15 18.95
CA GLN A 213 12.35 -8.18 19.73
C GLN A 213 12.05 -6.75 19.26
N ASP A 214 11.90 -6.53 17.96
CA ASP A 214 11.61 -5.22 17.39
C ASP A 214 10.18 -4.75 17.72
N LEU A 215 9.21 -5.68 17.65
CA LEU A 215 7.78 -5.41 17.86
C LEU A 215 7.37 -5.32 19.34
N ALA A 216 8.27 -5.57 20.29
CA ALA A 216 7.96 -5.58 21.72
C ALA A 216 7.56 -4.21 22.29
N VAL A 217 7.63 -3.13 21.49
CA VAL A 217 7.36 -1.76 21.92
C VAL A 217 5.93 -1.34 21.54
N GLY A 218 4.94 -1.62 22.40
CA GLY A 218 3.64 -0.92 22.45
C GLY A 218 2.72 -0.92 21.21
N ALA A 219 3.10 -1.54 20.09
CA ALA A 219 2.45 -1.39 18.78
C ALA A 219 1.02 -1.97 18.68
N PHE A 220 0.56 -2.72 19.68
CA PHE A 220 -0.64 -3.54 19.59
C PHE A 220 -1.74 -3.17 20.59
N GLU A 221 -1.68 -1.96 21.16
CA GLU A 221 -2.73 -1.50 22.06
C GLU A 221 -4.10 -1.54 21.37
N GLY A 222 -5.08 -2.21 22.00
CA GLY A 222 -6.44 -2.38 21.46
C GLY A 222 -6.66 -3.59 20.55
N LEU A 223 -5.63 -4.41 20.29
CA LEU A 223 -5.76 -5.66 19.53
C LEU A 223 -5.97 -6.88 20.45
N THR A 224 -6.66 -7.90 19.95
CA THR A 224 -6.77 -9.20 20.64
C THR A 224 -5.48 -10.01 20.50
N ASP A 225 -5.23 -10.94 21.41
CA ASP A 225 -4.06 -11.83 21.36
C ASP A 225 -3.96 -12.59 20.03
N GLU A 226 -5.10 -12.98 19.45
CA GLU A 226 -5.14 -13.64 18.14
C GLU A 226 -4.68 -12.71 17.02
N GLN A 227 -5.11 -11.45 17.02
CA GLN A 227 -4.69 -10.44 16.07
C GLN A 227 -3.17 -10.18 16.18
N VAL A 228 -2.66 -10.06 17.41
CA VAL A 228 -1.23 -9.87 17.67
C VAL A 228 -0.41 -11.05 17.16
N ALA A 229 -0.86 -12.28 17.40
CA ALA A 229 -0.19 -13.48 16.90
C ALA A 229 -0.12 -13.51 15.37
N LYS A 230 -1.23 -13.18 14.68
CA LYS A 230 -1.28 -13.11 13.22
C LYS A 230 -0.34 -12.04 12.67
N ILE A 231 -0.30 -10.86 13.28
CA ILE A 231 0.60 -9.76 12.88
C ILE A 231 2.07 -10.17 13.03
N ARG A 232 2.48 -10.67 14.21
CA ARG A 232 3.86 -11.11 14.46
C ARG A 232 4.31 -12.17 13.46
N LYS A 233 3.45 -13.15 13.19
CA LYS A 233 3.75 -14.23 12.24
C LYS A 233 3.89 -13.71 10.82
N ARG A 234 3.01 -12.80 10.40
CA ARG A 234 3.08 -12.12 9.10
C ARG A 234 4.35 -11.27 8.98
N ALA A 235 4.69 -10.48 9.99
CA ALA A 235 5.90 -9.66 9.98
C ALA A 235 7.17 -10.53 9.86
N ALA A 236 7.24 -11.65 10.57
CA ALA A 236 8.35 -12.60 10.46
C ALA A 236 8.44 -13.24 9.07
N TRP A 237 7.30 -13.58 8.47
CA TRP A 237 7.24 -14.09 7.10
C TRP A 237 7.73 -13.07 6.07
N LEU A 238 7.31 -11.80 6.19
CA LEU A 238 7.79 -10.71 5.33
C LEU A 238 9.29 -10.47 5.49
N ALA A 239 9.80 -10.46 6.73
CA ALA A 239 11.23 -10.34 7.02
C ALA A 239 12.04 -11.47 6.37
N HIS A 240 11.52 -12.70 6.39
CA HIS A 240 12.15 -13.83 5.71
C HIS A 240 12.16 -13.68 4.19
N ARG A 241 11.04 -13.25 3.59
CA ARG A 241 10.99 -12.96 2.15
C ARG A 241 11.99 -11.87 1.74
N PHE A 242 12.06 -10.79 2.52
CA PHE A 242 13.04 -9.71 2.33
C PHE A 242 14.47 -10.27 2.32
N VAL A 243 14.83 -11.11 3.29
CA VAL A 243 16.15 -11.77 3.35
C VAL A 243 16.42 -12.63 2.12
N LEU A 244 15.45 -13.43 1.68
CA LEU A 244 15.59 -14.28 0.48
C LEU A 244 15.81 -13.43 -0.78
N ARG A 245 15.10 -12.31 -0.92
CA ARG A 245 15.30 -11.34 -2.01
C ARG A 245 16.71 -10.76 -1.99
N ARG A 246 17.20 -10.29 -0.83
CA ARG A 246 18.58 -9.76 -0.68
C ARG A 246 19.63 -10.82 -1.00
N ARG A 247 19.42 -12.07 -0.58
CA ARG A 247 20.31 -13.19 -0.88
C ARG A 247 20.37 -13.48 -2.39
N ARG A 248 19.21 -13.55 -3.06
CA ARG A 248 19.15 -13.76 -4.52
C ARG A 248 19.78 -12.60 -5.30
N GLY A 249 19.63 -11.37 -4.81
CA GLY A 249 20.23 -10.17 -5.39
C GLY A 249 21.72 -9.98 -5.10
N GLY A 250 22.35 -10.84 -4.28
CA GLY A 250 23.77 -10.69 -3.91
C GLY A 250 24.06 -9.48 -3.03
N THR A 251 23.05 -8.93 -2.35
CA THR A 251 23.16 -7.69 -1.58
C THR A 251 23.12 -7.96 -0.07
N LEU A 252 23.91 -8.93 0.41
CA LEU A 252 23.99 -9.25 1.85
C LEU A 252 25.03 -8.36 2.52
N VAL A 253 24.73 -7.06 2.64
CA VAL A 253 25.56 -6.05 3.32
C VAL A 253 24.75 -5.32 4.38
N CYS A 254 25.43 -4.70 5.35
CA CYS A 254 24.79 -3.81 6.32
C CYS A 254 24.35 -2.51 5.65
N ASP A 255 23.07 -2.19 5.73
CA ASP A 255 22.45 -1.00 5.15
C ASP A 255 22.82 0.29 5.92
N ASP A 256 23.36 0.21 7.14
CA ASP A 256 23.79 1.40 7.90
C ASP A 256 25.26 1.77 7.70
N CYS A 257 26.17 0.79 7.85
CA CYS A 257 27.62 1.03 7.84
C CYS A 257 28.37 0.40 6.67
N GLY A 258 27.67 -0.27 5.75
CA GLY A 258 28.29 -0.91 4.58
C GLY A 258 29.12 -2.17 4.88
N PHE A 259 29.08 -2.70 6.11
CA PHE A 259 29.78 -3.94 6.45
C PHE A 259 29.39 -5.08 5.51
N ASP A 260 30.37 -5.63 4.80
CA ASP A 260 30.25 -6.82 3.97
C ASP A 260 30.77 -8.05 4.71
N PRO A 261 29.89 -9.00 5.11
CA PRO A 261 30.27 -10.25 5.74
C PRO A 261 31.25 -11.09 4.92
N GLN A 262 31.20 -11.03 3.58
CA GLN A 262 32.05 -11.83 2.69
C GLN A 262 33.54 -11.58 2.95
N SER A 263 33.89 -10.34 3.30
CA SER A 263 35.25 -9.92 3.67
C SER A 263 35.81 -10.64 4.91
N ARG A 264 34.94 -11.20 5.76
CA ARG A 264 35.33 -11.85 7.03
C ARG A 264 35.27 -13.37 6.99
N ILE A 265 34.42 -13.92 6.12
CA ILE A 265 34.14 -15.37 6.11
C ILE A 265 34.88 -16.12 5.01
N SER A 266 35.68 -15.42 4.20
CA SER A 266 36.55 -16.02 3.19
C SER A 266 37.42 -17.09 3.88
N ASN A 267 37.21 -18.37 3.55
CA ASN A 267 37.82 -19.57 4.20
C ASN A 267 37.13 -20.10 5.46
N THR A 268 35.86 -19.77 5.68
CA THR A 268 35.02 -20.40 6.72
C THR A 268 33.81 -21.10 6.08
N GLY A 269 33.17 -22.02 6.80
CA GLY A 269 31.89 -22.62 6.39
C GLY A 269 30.66 -21.78 6.71
N LEU A 270 30.85 -20.53 7.17
CA LEU A 270 29.76 -19.65 7.58
C LEU A 270 29.11 -19.00 6.35
N SER A 271 27.80 -18.78 6.43
CA SER A 271 27.06 -18.01 5.43
C SER A 271 27.18 -16.51 5.71
N PRO A 272 27.31 -15.63 4.70
CA PRO A 272 27.28 -14.16 4.89
C PRO A 272 26.08 -13.71 5.73
N ARG A 273 24.91 -14.35 5.52
CA ARG A 273 23.67 -14.03 6.23
C ARG A 273 23.77 -14.26 7.74
N ALA A 274 24.66 -15.15 8.21
CA ALA A 274 24.80 -15.43 9.65
C ALA A 274 25.39 -14.25 10.44
N LEU A 275 26.01 -13.28 9.76
CA LEU A 275 26.64 -12.11 10.38
C LEU A 275 25.80 -10.82 10.26
N LEU A 276 24.55 -10.94 9.81
CA LEU A 276 23.61 -9.82 9.67
C LEU A 276 22.31 -10.13 10.40
N ASP A 277 21.68 -9.11 10.94
CA ASP A 277 20.34 -9.15 11.50
C ASP A 277 19.36 -8.50 10.52
N VAL A 278 18.12 -8.98 10.53
CA VAL A 278 17.00 -8.26 9.92
C VAL A 278 16.42 -7.34 10.97
N HIS A 279 16.20 -6.08 10.60
CA HIS A 279 15.77 -5.02 11.50
C HIS A 279 14.51 -4.35 10.95
N HIS A 280 13.49 -4.20 11.79
CA HIS A 280 12.24 -3.55 11.44
C HIS A 280 12.33 -2.04 11.66
N MET A 281 12.16 -1.24 10.59
CA MET A 281 12.42 0.20 10.62
C MET A 281 11.27 1.02 11.21
N ASN A 282 10.02 0.57 11.11
CA ASN A 282 8.87 1.25 11.76
C ASN A 282 8.01 0.26 12.56
N PRO A 283 8.54 -0.28 13.68
CA PRO A 283 7.86 -1.32 14.47
C PRO A 283 6.70 -0.77 15.30
N LEU A 284 6.66 0.55 15.55
CA LEU A 284 5.61 1.19 16.37
C LEU A 284 4.26 1.30 15.66
N ASP A 285 4.27 1.37 14.33
CA ASP A 285 3.05 1.50 13.52
C ASP A 285 2.54 0.14 13.03
N GLU A 286 3.12 -0.97 13.51
CA GLU A 286 2.74 -2.33 13.08
C GLU A 286 1.28 -2.60 13.42
N GLY A 287 0.48 -2.98 12.42
CA GLY A 287 -0.97 -3.18 12.57
C GLY A 287 -1.80 -1.90 12.42
N LEU A 288 -1.20 -0.72 12.50
CA LEU A 288 -1.83 0.57 12.16
C LEU A 288 -1.62 0.92 10.68
N ARG A 289 -0.45 0.55 10.13
CA ARG A 289 -0.13 0.65 8.69
C ARG A 289 0.12 -0.72 8.10
N TYR A 290 -0.04 -0.83 6.79
CA TYR A 290 0.32 -2.04 6.06
C TYR A 290 1.85 -2.15 5.94
N THR A 291 2.44 -3.07 6.72
CA THR A 291 3.88 -3.36 6.68
C THR A 291 4.25 -4.21 5.48
N THR A 292 5.39 -3.90 4.85
CA THR A 292 5.88 -4.54 3.62
C THR A 292 7.35 -4.93 3.74
N GLU A 293 7.90 -5.64 2.75
CA GLU A 293 9.34 -5.95 2.70
C GLU A 293 10.24 -4.69 2.72
N ALA A 294 9.72 -3.51 2.35
CA ALA A 294 10.46 -2.25 2.37
C ALA A 294 10.64 -1.67 3.78
N ASP A 295 9.93 -2.21 4.77
CA ASP A 295 10.04 -1.79 6.16
C ASP A 295 11.16 -2.52 6.92
N PHE A 296 11.87 -3.39 6.24
CA PHE A 296 12.99 -4.14 6.79
C PHE A 296 14.30 -3.70 6.16
N CYS A 297 15.37 -3.70 6.96
CA CYS A 297 16.73 -3.55 6.49
C CYS A 297 17.62 -4.69 7.03
N LEU A 298 18.79 -4.88 6.41
CA LEU A 298 19.85 -5.72 6.95
C LEU A 298 20.88 -4.86 7.67
N VAL A 299 21.19 -5.19 8.91
CA VAL A 299 22.19 -4.48 9.70
C VAL A 299 23.14 -5.45 10.37
N CYS A 300 24.39 -5.04 10.62
CA CYS A 300 25.28 -5.86 11.44
C CYS A 300 24.85 -5.79 12.92
N PRO A 301 25.22 -6.78 13.76
CA PRO A 301 24.81 -6.82 15.18
C PRO A 301 25.14 -5.54 15.96
N ASN A 302 26.22 -4.84 15.60
CA ASN A 302 26.61 -3.59 16.24
C ASN A 302 25.68 -2.43 15.86
N CYS A 303 25.37 -2.25 14.57
CA CYS A 303 24.43 -1.24 14.10
C CYS A 303 23.03 -1.51 14.65
N HIS A 304 22.59 -2.76 14.62
CA HIS A 304 21.31 -3.18 15.18
C HIS A 304 21.17 -2.79 16.65
N ARG A 305 22.15 -3.20 17.48
CA ARG A 305 22.18 -2.86 18.92
C ARG A 305 22.23 -1.35 19.15
N PHE A 306 22.99 -0.61 18.34
CA PHE A 306 23.08 0.84 18.44
C PHE A 306 21.73 1.51 18.17
N MET A 307 21.02 1.13 17.10
CA MET A 307 19.73 1.71 16.72
C MET A 307 18.69 1.56 17.84
N HIS A 308 18.52 0.35 18.39
CA HIS A 308 17.59 0.14 19.51
C HIS A 308 17.99 0.90 20.78
N ARG A 309 19.30 0.98 21.09
CA ARG A 309 19.76 1.75 22.25
C ARG A 309 19.52 3.25 22.07
N LEU A 310 19.71 3.77 20.87
CA LEU A 310 19.42 5.17 20.55
C LEU A 310 17.91 5.43 20.66
N ALA A 311 17.07 4.62 20.02
CA ALA A 311 15.62 4.75 20.11
C ALA A 311 15.10 4.69 21.56
N ALA A 312 15.64 3.78 22.38
CA ALA A 312 15.28 3.69 23.80
C ALA A 312 15.68 4.92 24.63
N SER A 313 16.68 5.70 24.19
CA SER A 313 17.12 6.92 24.87
C SER A 313 16.28 8.16 24.55
N LEU A 314 15.43 8.08 23.52
CA LEU A 314 14.61 9.19 23.04
C LEU A 314 13.22 9.14 23.68
N SER A 315 12.58 10.30 23.81
CA SER A 315 11.21 10.41 24.34
C SER A 315 10.19 10.55 23.22
N ASP A 316 10.52 11.38 22.22
CA ASP A 316 9.65 11.72 21.10
C ASP A 316 9.46 10.53 20.13
N PRO A 317 8.21 10.17 19.77
CA PRO A 317 7.94 9.07 18.85
C PRO A 317 8.55 9.24 17.45
N ALA A 318 8.60 10.46 16.91
CA ALA A 318 9.16 10.69 15.58
C ALA A 318 10.69 10.56 15.58
N GLU A 319 11.36 11.04 16.63
CA GLU A 319 12.80 10.84 16.82
C GLU A 319 13.14 9.36 17.02
N LYS A 320 12.31 8.61 17.75
CA LYS A 320 12.45 7.15 17.89
C LYS A 320 12.36 6.44 16.54
N ALA A 321 11.33 6.76 15.75
CA ALA A 321 11.16 6.19 14.42
C ALA A 321 12.35 6.52 13.51
N HIS A 322 12.89 7.74 13.60
CA HIS A 322 14.08 8.13 12.86
C HIS A 322 15.33 7.35 13.31
N ALA A 323 15.53 7.15 14.62
CA ALA A 323 16.66 6.41 15.18
C ALA A 323 16.71 4.92 14.79
N LEU A 324 15.56 4.34 14.44
CA LEU A 324 15.44 2.96 13.97
C LEU A 324 15.72 2.80 12.46
N ARG A 325 16.05 3.87 11.73
CA ARG A 325 16.37 3.79 10.30
C ARG A 325 17.88 3.82 10.04
N PRO A 326 18.38 3.11 9.00
CA PRO A 326 19.75 3.24 8.54
C PRO A 326 20.09 4.68 8.15
N ARG A 327 21.29 5.13 8.51
CA ARG A 327 21.75 6.50 8.22
C ARG A 327 22.62 6.60 6.98
N ASN A 328 22.86 5.50 6.27
CA ASN A 328 23.77 5.39 5.14
C ASN A 328 25.11 6.08 5.42
N ARG A 329 25.79 5.70 6.51
CA ARG A 329 27.11 6.26 6.83
C ARG A 329 28.10 5.72 5.79
N SER A 330 28.49 6.57 4.84
CA SER A 330 29.61 6.29 3.94
C SER A 330 30.83 5.94 4.79
N VAL A 331 31.45 4.81 4.49
CA VAL A 331 32.72 4.39 5.10
C VAL A 331 33.77 5.43 4.70
N SER A 332 34.12 6.30 5.65
CA SER A 332 35.20 7.30 5.52
C SER A 332 36.56 6.64 5.68
#